data_AF-A0A357LCA3-F1
#
_entry.id   AF-A0A357LCA3-F1
#
_cell.length_a   1.000
_cell.length_b   1.000
_cell.length_c   1.000
_cell.angle_alpha   90.00
_cell.angle_beta   90.00
_cell.angle_gamma   90.00
#
_symmetry.space_group_name_H-M   'P 1'
#
loop_
_entity.id
_entity.type
_entity.pdbx_description
1 polymer ?
#
loop_
_entity_poly.entity_id
_entity_poly.type
_entity_poly.pdbx_seq_one_letter_code
_entity_poly.pdbx_strand_id
1 'polypeptide(L)'
;RVAEVEAELNRADVNISRQSAQIVRAPRDGVILRVNAGDAATFVDAGQEVASFVPAGVARAVEIFIDGRDVALVKPGAKARLQFEGWPAVQFSGWPSVAIGTFA
;
A
#
# COMPACT_ATOMS: atom_id res chain seq x y z
N ARG A 1 22.89 -31.50 34.01
CA ARG A 1 23.07 -30.03 34.04
C ARG A 1 23.43 -29.49 32.66
N VAL A 2 24.52 -29.92 32.00
CA VAL A 2 24.86 -29.44 30.63
C VAL A 2 23.78 -29.81 29.58
N ALA A 3 23.35 -31.08 29.54
CA ALA A 3 22.33 -31.55 28.59
C ALA A 3 20.94 -30.89 28.76
N GLU A 4 20.63 -30.41 29.97
CA GLU A 4 19.36 -29.73 30.26
C GLU A 4 19.36 -28.30 29.72
N VAL A 5 20.49 -27.60 29.92
CA VAL A 5 20.73 -26.26 29.37
C VAL A 5 20.77 -26.30 27.84
N GLU A 6 21.38 -27.32 27.23
CA GLU A 6 21.38 -27.50 25.77
C GLU A 6 19.96 -27.77 25.21
N ALA A 7 19.14 -28.54 25.93
CA ALA A 7 17.76 -28.78 25.52
C ALA A 7 16.88 -27.52 25.63
N GLU A 8 17.13 -26.71 26.66
CA GLU A 8 16.44 -25.43 26.86
C GLU A 8 16.84 -24.39 25.81
N LEU A 9 18.14 -24.32 25.45
CA LEU A 9 18.65 -23.46 24.38
C LEU A 9 18.04 -23.82 23.02
N ASN A 10 18.02 -25.11 22.66
CA ASN A 10 17.40 -25.57 21.42
C ASN A 10 15.91 -25.25 21.34
N ARG A 11 15.17 -25.36 22.47
CA ARG A 11 13.75 -24.96 22.50
C ARG A 11 13.58 -23.46 22.29
N ALA A 12 14.44 -22.64 22.89
CA ALA A 12 14.42 -21.20 22.71
C ALA A 12 14.69 -20.82 21.24
N ASP A 13 15.70 -21.43 20.61
CA ASP A 13 16.05 -21.19 19.20
C ASP A 13 14.94 -21.59 18.24
N VAL A 14 14.28 -22.73 18.48
CA VAL A 14 13.12 -23.19 17.70
C VAL A 14 11.94 -22.23 17.85
N ASN A 15 11.69 -21.72 19.06
CA ASN A 15 10.60 -20.78 19.31
C ASN A 15 10.84 -19.43 18.63
N ILE A 16 12.08 -18.91 18.70
CA ILE A 16 12.49 -17.68 18.01
C ILE A 16 12.36 -17.85 16.49
N SER A 17 12.83 -18.97 15.95
CA SER A 17 12.74 -19.26 14.52
C SER A 17 11.28 -19.30 14.05
N ARG A 18 10.37 -19.93 14.80
CA ARG A 18 8.93 -19.92 14.47
C ARG A 18 8.30 -18.53 14.55
N GLN A 19 8.64 -17.73 15.57
CA GLN A 19 8.15 -16.35 15.66
C GLN A 19 8.65 -15.48 14.51
N SER A 20 9.91 -15.66 14.09
CA SER A 20 10.48 -14.92 12.96
C SER A 20 9.77 -15.25 11.63
N ALA A 21 9.30 -16.48 11.45
CA ALA A 21 8.52 -16.89 10.28
C ALA A 21 7.08 -16.31 10.27
N GLN A 22 6.58 -15.81 11.40
CA GLN A 22 5.23 -15.24 11.52
C GLN A 22 5.16 -13.74 11.23
N ILE A 23 6.31 -13.03 11.22
CA ILE A 23 6.34 -11.58 11.05
C ILE A 23 7.03 -11.22 9.72
N VAL A 24 6.22 -10.87 8.73
CA VAL A 24 6.69 -10.30 7.47
C VAL A 24 6.78 -8.78 7.62
N ARG A 25 7.99 -8.22 7.48
CA ARG A 25 8.23 -6.77 7.52
C ARG A 25 8.33 -6.20 6.12
N ALA A 26 7.80 -5.01 5.91
CA ALA A 26 7.98 -4.29 4.65
C ALA A 26 9.48 -3.97 4.45
N PRO A 27 10.03 -4.15 3.24
CA PRO A 27 11.44 -3.90 2.96
C PRO A 27 11.79 -2.40 2.89
N ARG A 28 10.80 -1.52 2.81
CA ARG A 28 10.94 -0.06 2.78
C ARG A 28 9.62 0.60 3.16
N ASP A 29 9.69 1.86 3.57
CA ASP A 29 8.51 2.66 3.90
C ASP A 29 7.60 2.84 2.69
N GLY A 30 6.29 2.96 2.94
CA GLY A 30 5.30 3.12 1.88
C GLY A 30 3.86 3.03 2.38
N VAL A 31 2.93 2.97 1.43
CA VAL A 31 1.48 2.90 1.67
C VAL A 31 0.95 1.58 1.10
N ILE A 32 0.24 0.80 1.92
CA ILE A 32 -0.39 -0.45 1.48
C ILE A 32 -1.43 -0.15 0.42
N LEU A 33 -1.30 -0.80 -0.74
CA LEU A 33 -2.27 -0.72 -1.83
C LEU A 33 -3.32 -1.83 -1.69
N ARG A 34 -2.87 -3.06 -1.38
CA ARG A 34 -3.73 -4.21 -1.20
C ARG A 34 -3.12 -5.17 -0.19
N VAL A 35 -3.94 -5.69 0.71
CA VAL A 35 -3.62 -6.83 1.57
C VAL A 35 -4.16 -8.08 0.88
N ASN A 36 -3.30 -9.05 0.60
CA ASN A 36 -3.64 -10.29 -0.12
C ASN A 36 -3.79 -11.49 0.81
N ALA A 37 -3.19 -11.43 2.01
CA ALA A 37 -3.34 -12.44 3.05
C ALA A 37 -3.53 -11.76 4.43
N GLY A 38 -4.40 -12.33 5.28
CA GLY A 38 -4.58 -11.87 6.65
C GLY A 38 -5.92 -11.20 6.99
N ASP A 39 -6.99 -11.42 6.22
CA ASP A 39 -8.36 -11.06 6.64
C ASP A 39 -8.97 -12.08 7.63
N ALA A 40 -8.47 -13.32 7.61
CA ALA A 40 -8.83 -14.43 8.48
C ALA A 40 -7.56 -15.21 8.92
N ALA A 41 -7.73 -16.35 9.60
CA ALA A 41 -6.65 -17.30 9.90
C ALA A 41 -6.14 -17.98 8.61
N THR A 42 -5.51 -17.20 7.74
CA THR A 42 -5.04 -17.59 6.42
C THR A 42 -3.69 -18.28 6.56
N PHE A 43 -3.59 -19.52 6.08
CA PHE A 43 -2.31 -20.18 5.86
C PHE A 43 -1.63 -19.54 4.65
N VAL A 44 -0.35 -19.21 4.78
CA VAL A 44 0.46 -18.64 3.72
C VAL A 44 1.59 -19.60 3.38
N ASP A 45 1.77 -19.86 2.09
CA ASP A 45 2.87 -20.67 1.58
C ASP A 45 4.16 -19.84 1.45
N ALA A 46 5.30 -20.52 1.45
CA ALA A 46 6.59 -19.87 1.22
C ALA A 46 6.61 -19.19 -0.16
N GLY A 47 6.86 -17.87 -0.17
CA GLY A 47 6.88 -17.07 -1.40
C GLY A 47 5.52 -16.51 -1.83
N GLN A 48 4.44 -16.80 -1.09
CA GLN A 48 3.14 -16.20 -1.35
C GLN A 48 3.16 -14.69 -1.08
N GLU A 49 2.55 -13.92 -1.99
CA GLU A 49 2.41 -12.48 -1.82
C GLU A 49 1.41 -12.15 -0.71
N VAL A 50 1.88 -11.47 0.34
CA VAL A 50 1.06 -11.11 1.52
C VAL A 50 0.38 -9.74 1.36
N ALA A 51 1.08 -8.78 0.75
CA ALA A 51 0.54 -7.46 0.47
C ALA A 51 1.35 -6.77 -0.65
N SER A 52 0.68 -5.87 -1.37
CA SER A 52 1.32 -4.93 -2.28
C SER A 52 1.25 -3.53 -1.69
N PHE A 53 2.30 -2.74 -1.92
CA PHE A 53 2.41 -1.39 -1.39
C PHE A 53 3.19 -0.48 -2.33
N VAL A 54 2.85 0.81 -2.29
CA VAL A 54 3.54 1.86 -3.01
C VAL A 54 4.65 2.41 -2.12
N PRO A 55 5.93 2.39 -2.52
CA PRO A 55 7.02 2.93 -1.71
C PRO A 55 6.86 4.42 -1.44
N ALA A 56 7.39 4.88 -0.30
CA ALA A 56 7.50 6.29 0.01
C ALA A 56 8.51 6.98 -0.93
N GLY A 57 8.32 8.29 -1.16
CA GLY A 57 9.25 9.10 -1.96
C GLY A 57 9.18 8.88 -3.48
N VAL A 58 8.21 8.11 -3.98
CA VAL A 58 8.00 7.95 -5.42
C VAL A 58 7.21 9.11 -6.02
N ALA A 59 7.57 9.51 -7.24
CA ALA A 59 6.78 10.47 -8.00
C ALA A 59 5.41 9.86 -8.32
N ARG A 60 4.34 10.56 -7.94
CA ARG A 60 2.97 10.16 -8.28
C ARG A 60 2.69 10.57 -9.72
N ALA A 61 2.05 9.68 -10.46
CA ALA A 61 1.63 9.92 -11.83
C ALA A 61 0.19 9.41 -12.00
N VAL A 62 -0.51 9.96 -13.00
CA VAL A 62 -1.83 9.51 -13.42
C VAL A 62 -1.76 9.20 -14.90
N GLU A 63 -2.35 8.07 -15.28
CA GLU A 63 -2.54 7.69 -16.67
C GLU A 63 -3.98 8.05 -17.08
N ILE A 64 -4.12 8.68 -18.25
CA ILE A 64 -5.42 9.10 -18.79
C ILE A 64 -5.50 8.59 -20.22
N PHE A 65 -6.59 7.90 -20.53
CA PHE A 65 -6.90 7.50 -21.90
C PHE A 65 -7.55 8.67 -22.64
N ILE A 66 -7.08 8.93 -23.86
CA ILE A 66 -7.56 10.03 -24.72
C ILE A 66 -8.02 9.42 -26.04
N ASP A 67 -9.20 9.82 -26.52
CA ASP A 67 -9.66 9.43 -27.85
C ASP A 67 -8.71 9.94 -28.93
N GLY A 68 -8.44 9.13 -29.94
CA GLY A 68 -7.54 9.50 -31.04
C GLY A 68 -7.96 10.78 -31.76
N ARG A 69 -9.25 11.13 -31.77
CA ARG A 69 -9.76 12.39 -32.34
C ARG A 69 -9.33 13.62 -31.53
N ASP A 70 -9.12 13.46 -30.23
CA ASP A 70 -8.82 14.55 -29.30
C ASP A 70 -7.31 14.68 -29.02
N VAL A 71 -6.48 13.76 -29.52
CA VAL A 71 -5.01 13.76 -29.28
C VAL A 71 -4.34 15.07 -29.71
N ALA A 72 -4.85 15.71 -30.76
CA ALA A 72 -4.33 16.98 -31.26
C ALA A 72 -4.50 18.15 -30.27
N LEU A 73 -5.40 18.02 -29.29
CA LEU A 73 -5.67 19.03 -28.26
C LEU A 73 -4.69 18.93 -27.07
N VAL A 74 -3.88 17.86 -27.01
CA VAL A 74 -3.00 17.55 -25.88
C VAL A 74 -1.55 17.89 -26.23
N LYS A 75 -0.87 18.59 -25.32
CA LYS A 75 0.53 19.03 -25.50
C LYS A 75 1.32 18.85 -24.22
N PRO A 76 2.62 18.51 -24.29
CA PRO A 76 3.50 18.50 -23.13
C PRO A 76 3.45 19.84 -22.38
N GLY A 77 3.30 19.78 -21.05
CA GLY A 77 3.20 20.97 -20.19
C GLY A 77 1.82 21.62 -20.12
N ALA A 78 0.81 21.12 -20.85
CA ALA A 78 -0.56 21.57 -20.69
C ALA A 78 -1.05 21.27 -19.26
N LYS A 79 -1.72 22.25 -18.64
CA LYS A 79 -2.30 22.07 -17.31
C LYS A 79 -3.48 21.10 -17.39
N ALA A 80 -3.51 20.12 -16.48
CA ALA A 80 -4.63 19.19 -16.33
C ALA A 80 -5.34 19.46 -14.99
N ARG A 81 -6.64 19.13 -14.92
CA ARG A 81 -7.41 19.10 -13.68
C ARG A 81 -7.89 17.67 -13.47
N LEU A 82 -7.52 17.08 -12.34
CA LEU A 82 -7.98 15.76 -11.93
C LEU A 82 -9.14 15.91 -10.94
N GLN A 83 -10.20 15.13 -11.14
CA GLN A 83 -11.31 15.02 -10.22
C GLN A 83 -11.56 13.55 -9.94
N PHE A 84 -11.55 13.17 -8.67
CA PHE A 84 -11.83 11.81 -8.21
C PHE A 84 -13.22 11.77 -7.57
N GLU A 85 -14.01 10.76 -7.86
CA GLU A 85 -15.30 10.55 -7.22
C GLU A 85 -15.12 9.80 -5.87
N GLY A 86 -15.91 10.15 -4.86
CA GLY A 86 -16.21 9.24 -3.74
C GLY A 86 -15.37 9.26 -2.45
N TRP A 87 -14.69 10.35 -2.05
CA TRP A 87 -14.02 10.40 -0.74
C TRP A 87 -14.07 11.78 -0.06
N PRO A 88 -14.63 11.86 1.17
CA PRO A 88 -15.94 12.48 1.39
C PRO A 88 -16.00 13.95 0.94
N ALA A 89 -16.95 14.25 0.05
CA ALA A 89 -17.40 15.62 -0.17
C ALA A 89 -18.29 16.03 1.01
N VAL A 90 -17.70 16.48 2.11
CA VAL A 90 -18.48 17.18 3.14
C VAL A 90 -18.73 18.60 2.62
N GLN A 91 -19.86 18.79 1.93
CA GLN A 91 -20.38 20.14 1.69
C GLN A 91 -20.95 20.66 3.02
N PHE A 92 -20.17 21.44 3.76
CA PHE A 92 -20.74 22.30 4.79
C PHE A 92 -21.52 23.42 4.10
N SER A 93 -22.83 23.49 4.33
CA SER A 93 -23.64 24.64 3.93
C SER A 93 -23.08 25.90 4.58
N GLY A 94 -22.51 26.81 3.78
CA GLY A 94 -22.03 28.12 4.25
C GLY A 94 -20.65 28.58 3.79
N TRP A 95 -19.85 27.76 3.10
CA TRP A 95 -18.50 28.14 2.62
C TRP A 95 -18.31 27.77 1.13
N PRO A 96 -18.47 28.72 0.18
CA PRO A 96 -18.49 28.42 -1.26
C PRO A 96 -17.13 28.03 -1.89
N SER A 97 -16.03 28.00 -1.14
CA SER A 97 -14.67 27.83 -1.69
C SER A 97 -14.00 26.47 -1.43
N VAL A 98 -14.60 25.57 -0.65
CA VAL A 98 -13.96 24.30 -0.23
C VAL A 98 -14.87 23.11 -0.51
N ALA A 99 -15.12 22.84 -1.79
CA ALA A 99 -15.77 21.60 -2.22
C ALA A 99 -15.36 21.26 -3.65
N ILE A 100 -14.06 21.13 -3.93
CA ILE A 100 -13.60 20.52 -5.18
C ILE A 100 -12.39 19.66 -4.86
N GLY A 101 -12.51 18.35 -5.09
CA GLY A 101 -11.41 17.39 -5.10
C GLY A 101 -10.45 17.63 -6.26
N THR A 102 -9.99 18.87 -6.43
CA THR A 102 -8.96 19.24 -7.40
C THR A 102 -7.62 18.99 -6.73
N PHE A 103 -6.94 17.93 -7.15
CA PHE A 103 -5.52 17.77 -6.87
C PHE A 103 -4.79 18.45 -8.03
N ALA A 104 -3.98 19.47 -7.70
CA ALA A 104 -3.11 20.17 -8.65
C ALA A 104 -1.69 19.61 -8.58
#